data_AF-A0A7Y7TGC2-F1
#
_entry.id   AF-A0A7Y7TGC2-F1
#
_cell.length_a   1.000
_cell.length_b   1.000
_cell.length_c   1.000
_cell.angle_alpha   90.00
_cell.angle_beta   90.00
_cell.angle_gamma   90.00
#
_symmetry.space_group_name_H-M   'P 1'
#
loop_
_entity.id
_entity.type
_entity.pdbx_description
1 polymer ?
#
loop_
_entity_poly.entity_id
_entity_poly.type
_entity_poly.pdbx_seq_one_letter_code
_entity_poly.pdbx_strand_id
1 'polypeptide(L)'
;LKMLLGPANTYAFAASNGGNDRFKALKNADAAKRQSDAGIRDALKAARNALSGGNDYSNGGYFWDGVDLKTNYANHPKVKRGIKFADPKHNIFGVKEKEITEVVIHWQHRDKQNKLVNGKERGRYTYTFVSTAAHGKTVFWRYNDDFLQATGNKAYQ
;
A
#
# COMPACT_ATOMS: atom_id res chain seq x y z
N LEU A 1 -1.12 9.28 -20.95
CA LEU A 1 -1.74 9.26 -19.61
C LEU A 1 -2.75 8.12 -19.40
N LYS A 2 -3.43 7.62 -20.44
CA LYS A 2 -4.40 6.50 -20.34
C LYS A 2 -3.82 5.18 -19.79
N MET A 3 -2.51 5.00 -19.90
CA MET A 3 -1.77 3.81 -19.41
C MET A 3 -1.42 3.83 -17.91
N LEU A 4 -1.66 4.94 -17.20
CA LEU A 4 -1.29 5.11 -15.78
C LEU A 4 -2.42 4.76 -14.79
N LEU A 5 -3.61 4.48 -15.30
CA LEU A 5 -4.78 4.17 -14.48
C LEU A 5 -5.06 2.68 -14.62
N GLY A 6 -4.69 1.90 -13.60
CA GLY A 6 -5.20 0.55 -13.41
C GLY A 6 -6.74 0.53 -13.33
N PRO A 7 -7.37 -0.66 -13.27
CA PRO A 7 -8.83 -0.75 -13.18
C PRO A 7 -9.38 0.15 -12.08
N ALA A 8 -10.49 0.82 -12.38
CA ALA A 8 -11.09 1.82 -11.50
C ALA A 8 -11.37 1.22 -10.12
N ASN A 9 -11.04 2.00 -9.07
CA ASN A 9 -11.49 1.84 -7.68
C ASN A 9 -10.62 1.07 -6.69
N THR A 10 -9.39 0.68 -7.03
CA THR A 10 -8.61 -0.17 -6.12
C THR A 10 -7.40 0.49 -5.45
N TYR A 11 -6.72 1.47 -6.07
CA TYR A 11 -5.49 2.05 -5.48
C TYR A 11 -5.36 3.58 -5.57
N ALA A 12 -6.05 4.23 -6.50
CA ALA A 12 -5.90 5.67 -6.74
C ALA A 12 -7.25 6.40 -6.59
N PHE A 13 -7.79 6.46 -5.37
CA PHE A 13 -9.05 7.17 -5.10
C PHE A 13 -9.02 8.64 -5.58
N ALA A 14 -7.86 9.28 -5.53
CA ALA A 14 -7.62 10.60 -6.08
C ALA A 14 -7.89 10.70 -7.60
N ALA A 15 -7.82 9.58 -8.32
CA ALA A 15 -8.07 9.47 -9.75
C ALA A 15 -9.47 8.87 -10.08
N SER A 16 -10.12 8.14 -9.17
CA SER A 16 -11.35 7.37 -9.47
C SER A 16 -12.65 7.94 -8.88
N ASN A 17 -12.65 8.66 -7.74
CA ASN A 17 -13.88 9.14 -7.08
C ASN A 17 -13.99 10.68 -7.10
N GLY A 18 -14.40 11.27 -8.22
CA GLY A 18 -14.67 12.72 -8.32
C GLY A 18 -13.43 13.62 -8.50
N GLY A 19 -12.23 13.03 -8.40
CA GLY A 19 -10.94 13.63 -8.76
C GLY A 19 -10.41 14.64 -7.74
N ASN A 20 -9.19 14.41 -7.24
CA ASN A 20 -8.44 15.40 -6.48
C ASN A 20 -8.11 16.60 -7.40
N ASP A 21 -8.25 17.83 -6.91
CA ASP A 21 -7.96 19.06 -7.68
C ASP A 21 -6.55 19.06 -8.27
N ARG A 22 -5.57 18.47 -7.58
CA ARG A 22 -4.21 18.29 -8.09
C ARG A 22 -4.15 17.35 -9.27
N PHE A 23 -4.95 16.28 -9.25
CA PHE A 23 -5.04 15.35 -10.38
C PHE A 23 -5.73 16.00 -11.58
N LYS A 24 -6.82 16.76 -11.35
CA LYS A 24 -7.48 17.54 -12.40
C LYS A 24 -6.54 18.59 -12.99
N ALA A 25 -5.81 19.32 -12.14
CA ALA A 25 -4.81 20.30 -12.56
C ALA A 25 -3.72 19.66 -13.41
N LEU A 26 -3.16 18.51 -13.01
CA LEU A 26 -2.19 17.76 -13.80
C LEU A 26 -2.76 17.32 -15.15
N LYS A 27 -3.98 16.76 -15.15
CA LYS A 27 -4.65 16.25 -16.36
C LYS A 27 -4.93 17.36 -17.37
N ASN A 28 -5.34 18.54 -16.90
CA ASN A 28 -5.74 19.67 -17.73
C ASN A 28 -4.59 20.64 -18.05
N ALA A 29 -3.42 20.48 -17.42
CA ALA A 29 -2.29 21.35 -17.67
C ALA A 29 -1.77 21.22 -19.11
N ASP A 30 -1.62 22.36 -19.79
CA ASP A 30 -0.95 22.50 -21.07
C ASP A 30 0.59 22.47 -20.91
N ALA A 31 1.32 22.61 -22.02
CA ALA A 31 2.77 22.56 -22.01
C ALA A 31 3.41 23.67 -21.14
N ALA A 32 2.87 24.90 -21.20
CA ALA A 32 3.37 26.04 -20.45
C ALA A 32 3.13 25.87 -18.94
N LYS A 33 1.95 25.38 -18.55
CA LYS A 33 1.61 25.12 -17.15
C LYS A 33 2.41 23.95 -16.57
N ARG A 34 2.66 22.91 -17.37
CA ARG A 34 3.54 21.79 -16.96
C ARG A 34 4.98 22.21 -16.72
N GLN A 35 5.45 23.29 -17.34
CA GLN A 35 6.80 23.80 -17.15
C GLN A 35 6.93 24.84 -16.03
N SER A 36 5.88 25.64 -15.79
CA SER A 36 5.90 26.68 -14.76
C SER A 36 5.50 26.18 -13.38
N ASP A 37 4.63 25.18 -13.28
CA ASP A 37 4.16 24.64 -11.99
C ASP A 37 5.13 23.59 -11.44
N ALA A 38 5.76 23.90 -10.29
CA ALA A 38 6.75 23.02 -9.67
C ALA A 38 6.15 21.66 -9.26
N GLY A 39 4.93 21.64 -8.73
CA GLY A 39 4.29 20.40 -8.29
C GLY A 39 3.96 19.46 -9.47
N ILE A 40 3.51 20.04 -10.58
CA ILE A 40 3.28 19.28 -11.82
C ILE A 40 4.61 18.77 -12.40
N ARG A 41 5.67 19.60 -12.42
CA ARG A 41 7.00 19.17 -12.88
C ARG A 41 7.53 17.99 -12.08
N ASP A 42 7.44 18.07 -10.76
CA ASP A 42 7.94 17.02 -9.86
C ASP A 42 7.15 15.73 -10.05
N ALA A 43 5.83 15.82 -10.18
CA ALA A 43 4.98 14.66 -10.48
C ALA A 43 5.36 14.01 -11.82
N LEU A 44 5.59 14.81 -12.87
CA LEU A 44 6.03 14.30 -14.17
C LEU A 44 7.44 13.69 -14.12
N LYS A 45 8.36 14.29 -13.36
CA LYS A 45 9.71 13.75 -13.15
C LYS A 45 9.67 12.40 -12.44
N ALA A 46 8.88 12.30 -11.37
CA ALA A 46 8.69 11.05 -10.62
C ALA A 46 8.05 9.96 -11.50
N ALA A 47 7.03 10.31 -12.30
CA ALA A 47 6.41 9.37 -13.23
C ALA A 47 7.39 8.86 -14.30
N ARG A 48 8.22 9.74 -14.86
CA ARG A 48 9.28 9.34 -15.82
C ARG A 48 10.31 8.43 -15.17
N ASN A 49 10.78 8.76 -13.97
CA ASN A 49 11.70 7.91 -13.20
C ASN A 49 11.12 6.50 -13.03
N ALA A 50 9.86 6.37 -12.62
CA ALA A 50 9.22 5.06 -12.44
C ALA A 50 9.12 4.28 -13.77
N LEU A 51 8.71 4.94 -14.86
CA LEU A 51 8.56 4.30 -16.17
C LEU A 51 9.89 3.89 -16.81
N SER A 52 10.98 4.61 -16.51
CA SER A 52 12.31 4.29 -17.03
C SER A 52 13.07 3.25 -16.19
N GLY A 53 12.43 2.63 -15.20
CA GLY A 53 13.11 1.74 -14.25
C GLY A 53 14.14 2.46 -13.37
N GLY A 54 13.92 3.75 -13.11
CA GLY A 54 14.76 4.56 -12.22
C GLY A 54 14.61 4.16 -10.75
N ASN A 55 15.16 4.98 -9.85
CA ASN A 55 15.25 4.62 -8.43
C ASN A 55 13.87 4.39 -7.80
N ASP A 56 13.67 3.27 -7.14
CA ASP A 56 12.45 2.96 -6.39
C ASP A 56 12.50 3.58 -4.99
N TYR A 57 11.93 4.78 -4.86
CA TYR A 57 11.84 5.48 -3.58
C TYR A 57 10.85 4.83 -2.59
N SER A 58 9.97 3.94 -3.04
CA SER A 58 9.06 3.18 -2.17
C SER A 58 9.74 1.96 -1.54
N ASN A 59 10.92 1.57 -2.07
CA ASN A 59 11.69 0.42 -1.63
C ASN A 59 10.86 -0.89 -1.58
N GLY A 60 10.15 -1.19 -2.66
CA GLY A 60 9.25 -2.35 -2.77
C GLY A 60 7.88 -2.17 -2.11
N GLY A 61 7.47 -0.93 -1.85
CA GLY A 61 6.17 -0.61 -1.26
C GLY A 61 5.06 -0.64 -2.30
N TYR A 62 4.03 -1.45 -2.08
CA TYR A 62 2.84 -1.52 -2.94
C TYR A 62 1.67 -0.67 -2.44
N PHE A 63 1.72 -0.25 -1.17
CA PHE A 63 0.69 0.56 -0.54
C PHE A 63 1.33 1.79 0.11
N TRP A 64 0.52 2.81 0.35
CA TRP A 64 0.95 3.99 1.08
C TRP A 64 -0.16 4.52 1.98
N ASP A 65 0.21 5.20 3.06
CA ASP A 65 -0.71 6.00 3.87
C ASP A 65 -0.13 7.40 4.08
N GLY A 66 -1.03 8.37 4.23
CA GLY A 66 -0.70 9.75 4.48
C GLY A 66 -0.89 10.14 5.95
N VAL A 67 -1.18 11.42 6.16
CA VAL A 67 -1.45 12.00 7.49
C VAL A 67 -2.63 11.32 8.19
N ASP A 68 -3.54 10.71 7.44
CA ASP A 68 -4.70 9.96 7.92
C ASP A 68 -4.33 8.72 8.74
N LEU A 69 -3.12 8.19 8.57
CA LEU A 69 -2.58 7.16 9.46
C LEU A 69 -2.56 7.63 10.93
N LYS A 70 -2.25 8.91 11.16
CA LYS A 70 -2.21 9.51 12.49
C LYS A 70 -3.58 10.03 12.92
N THR A 71 -4.24 10.81 12.06
CA THR A 71 -5.46 11.53 12.45
C THR A 71 -6.67 10.61 12.60
N ASN A 72 -6.64 9.42 11.98
CA ASN A 72 -7.71 8.41 12.07
C ASN A 72 -7.20 7.06 12.59
N TYR A 73 -6.12 7.06 13.38
CA TYR A 73 -5.38 5.85 13.77
C TYR A 73 -6.27 4.69 14.25
N ALA A 74 -7.19 4.94 15.19
CA ALA A 74 -8.06 3.90 15.76
C ALA A 74 -8.98 3.23 14.73
N ASN A 75 -9.44 3.98 13.73
CA ASN A 75 -10.35 3.46 12.69
C ASN A 75 -9.63 3.11 11.39
N HIS A 76 -8.33 3.38 11.29
CA HIS A 76 -7.55 3.22 10.08
C HIS A 76 -7.52 1.74 9.62
N PRO A 77 -7.95 1.42 8.39
CA PRO A 77 -8.09 0.04 7.93
C PRO A 77 -6.81 -0.80 8.04
N LYS A 78 -5.63 -0.22 7.74
CA LYS A 78 -4.36 -0.96 7.87
C LYS A 78 -3.99 -1.21 9.32
N VAL A 79 -4.22 -0.24 10.21
CA VAL A 79 -3.93 -0.35 11.65
C VAL A 79 -4.77 -1.48 12.26
N LYS A 80 -6.04 -1.60 11.87
CA LYS A 80 -6.91 -2.71 12.31
C LYS A 80 -6.42 -4.10 11.89
N ARG A 81 -5.62 -4.20 10.82
CA ARG A 81 -5.03 -5.45 10.30
C ARG A 81 -3.60 -5.69 10.80
N GLY A 82 -3.08 -4.76 11.60
CA GLY A 82 -1.73 -4.79 12.16
C GLY A 82 -0.69 -4.18 11.23
N ILE A 83 0.15 -3.33 11.82
CA ILE A 83 1.22 -2.58 11.15
C ILE A 83 2.51 -2.69 11.97
N LYS A 84 3.64 -2.76 11.26
CA LYS A 84 4.99 -2.73 11.83
C LYS A 84 5.92 -1.86 10.99
N PHE A 85 6.78 -1.08 11.61
CA PHE A 85 7.80 -0.32 10.92
C PHE A 85 9.08 -1.15 10.82
N ALA A 86 9.60 -1.36 9.60
CA ALA A 86 10.86 -2.08 9.41
C ALA A 86 12.08 -1.29 9.92
N ASP A 87 12.00 0.04 9.87
CA ASP A 87 12.99 0.97 10.42
C ASP A 87 12.23 2.03 11.25
N PRO A 88 12.67 2.35 12.48
CA PRO A 88 12.08 3.43 13.29
C PRO A 88 11.94 4.77 12.56
N LYS A 89 12.84 5.08 11.61
CA LYS A 89 12.78 6.28 10.77
C LYS A 89 11.56 6.33 9.85
N HIS A 90 10.95 5.18 9.56
CA HIS A 90 9.72 5.13 8.77
C HIS A 90 8.50 5.62 9.57
N ASN A 91 8.59 5.70 10.90
CA ASN A 91 7.53 6.20 11.76
C ASN A 91 7.51 7.73 11.84
N ILE A 92 7.41 8.39 10.68
CA ILE A 92 7.39 9.86 10.54
C ILE A 92 6.20 10.53 11.24
N PHE A 93 5.20 9.76 11.66
CA PHE A 93 4.00 10.25 12.34
C PHE A 93 3.99 10.00 13.85
N GLY A 94 4.95 9.25 14.38
CA GLY A 94 5.04 8.89 15.80
C GLY A 94 3.84 8.08 16.29
N VAL A 95 3.24 7.25 15.42
CA VAL A 95 2.12 6.38 15.80
C VAL A 95 2.65 5.09 16.41
N LYS A 96 1.83 4.44 17.25
CA LYS A 96 2.20 3.12 17.77
C LYS A 96 2.14 2.08 16.67
N GLU A 97 2.96 1.05 16.77
CA GLU A 97 2.73 -0.19 16.02
C GLU A 97 1.50 -0.90 16.57
N LYS A 98 0.94 -1.81 15.77
CA LYS A 98 -0.19 -2.62 16.22
C LYS A 98 -0.02 -4.04 15.73
N GLU A 99 0.02 -4.96 16.66
CA GLU A 99 -0.20 -6.37 16.39
C GLU A 99 -1.69 -6.69 16.55
N ILE A 100 -2.14 -7.70 15.82
CA ILE A 100 -3.44 -8.33 15.96
C ILE A 100 -3.28 -9.66 16.68
N THR A 101 -4.39 -10.21 17.18
CA THR A 101 -4.42 -11.59 17.66
C THR A 101 -3.84 -12.51 16.58
N GLU A 102 -2.94 -13.41 17.00
CA GLU A 102 -2.29 -14.35 16.08
C GLU A 102 -3.34 -15.09 15.23
N VAL A 103 -3.17 -15.00 13.91
CA VAL A 103 -4.01 -15.70 12.95
C VAL A 103 -3.25 -16.90 12.45
N VAL A 104 -3.82 -18.10 12.60
CA VAL A 104 -3.26 -19.36 12.12
C VAL A 104 -4.07 -19.86 10.93
N ILE A 105 -3.43 -19.99 9.77
CA ILE A 105 -4.04 -20.53 8.55
C ILE A 105 -3.61 -21.97 8.38
N HIS A 106 -4.55 -22.85 8.04
CA HIS A 106 -4.31 -24.26 7.78
C HIS A 106 -4.56 -24.59 6.31
N TRP A 107 -3.88 -25.61 5.79
CA TRP A 107 -4.24 -26.20 4.51
C TRP A 107 -5.62 -26.84 4.60
N GLN A 108 -6.46 -26.63 3.59
CA GLN A 108 -7.76 -27.29 3.52
C GLN A 108 -7.69 -28.50 2.60
N HIS A 109 -8.23 -29.62 3.06
CA HIS A 109 -8.39 -30.84 2.27
C HIS A 109 -9.78 -31.42 2.50
N ARG A 110 -10.18 -32.36 1.65
CA ARG A 110 -11.46 -33.06 1.81
C ARG A 110 -11.27 -34.32 2.64
N ASP A 111 -12.13 -34.52 3.62
CA ASP A 111 -12.19 -35.77 4.38
C ASP A 111 -12.86 -36.90 3.57
N LYS A 112 -12.99 -38.07 4.19
CA LYS A 112 -13.62 -39.26 3.57
C LYS A 112 -15.10 -39.04 3.24
N GLN A 113 -15.73 -38.04 3.85
CA GLN A 113 -17.11 -37.61 3.66
C GLN A 113 -17.22 -36.43 2.70
N ASN A 114 -16.13 -36.10 1.98
CA ASN A 114 -16.04 -35.01 1.02
C ASN A 114 -16.23 -33.60 1.62
N LYS A 115 -16.12 -33.44 2.95
CA LYS A 115 -16.21 -32.16 3.65
C LYS A 115 -14.84 -31.49 3.72
N LEU A 116 -14.82 -30.17 3.54
CA LEU A 116 -13.60 -29.36 3.74
C LEU A 116 -13.24 -29.33 5.23
N VAL A 117 -12.04 -29.80 5.55
CA VAL A 117 -11.48 -29.82 6.90
C VAL A 117 -10.08 -29.20 6.91
N ASN A 118 -9.69 -28.66 8.07
CA ASN A 118 -8.34 -28.14 8.28
C ASN A 118 -7.37 -29.31 8.43
N GLY A 119 -6.29 -29.28 7.65
CA GLY A 119 -5.13 -30.16 7.78
C GLY A 119 -4.00 -29.46 8.52
N LYS A 120 -2.75 -29.69 8.06
CA LYS A 120 -1.56 -29.08 8.65
C LYS A 120 -1.61 -27.55 8.59
N GLU A 121 -1.05 -26.90 9.60
CA GLU A 121 -0.78 -25.47 9.57
C GLU A 121 0.02 -25.08 8.33
N ARG A 122 -0.44 -24.03 7.66
CA ARG A 122 0.20 -23.41 6.51
C ARG A 122 1.11 -22.26 6.94
N GLY A 123 0.68 -21.48 7.92
CA GLY A 123 1.46 -20.39 8.51
C GLY A 123 0.63 -19.55 9.46
N ARG A 124 1.30 -18.60 10.12
CA ARG A 124 0.69 -17.71 11.11
C ARG A 124 1.26 -16.31 11.01
N TYR A 125 0.52 -15.30 11.46
CA TYR A 125 0.98 -13.90 11.47
C TYR A 125 0.27 -13.07 12.55
N THR A 126 0.93 -12.02 13.03
CA THR A 126 0.40 -11.06 14.02
C THR A 126 0.29 -9.63 13.47
N TYR A 127 0.68 -9.39 12.23
CA TYR A 127 0.48 -8.13 11.53
C TYR A 127 0.44 -8.39 10.03
N THR A 128 -0.15 -7.48 9.26
CA THR A 128 -0.33 -7.65 7.81
C THR A 128 0.62 -6.75 7.00
N PHE A 129 0.96 -5.57 7.53
CA PHE A 129 1.72 -4.56 6.79
C PHE A 129 3.05 -4.26 7.47
N VAL A 130 4.10 -4.17 6.68
CA VAL A 130 5.43 -3.75 7.11
C VAL A 130 5.89 -2.57 6.27
N SER A 131 6.45 -1.54 6.93
CA SER A 131 6.90 -0.34 6.21
C SER A 131 8.14 -0.63 5.37
N THR A 132 8.28 0.07 4.25
CA THR A 132 9.40 -0.09 3.32
C THR A 132 10.22 1.18 3.15
N ALA A 133 9.57 2.33 3.26
CA ALA A 133 10.16 3.66 3.21
C ALA A 133 9.21 4.69 3.82
N ALA A 134 9.73 5.89 4.12
CA ALA A 134 8.90 7.05 4.41
C ALA A 134 9.52 8.33 3.86
N HIS A 135 8.71 9.15 3.19
CA HIS A 135 9.15 10.40 2.56
C HIS A 135 8.10 11.48 2.76
N GLY A 136 8.54 12.66 3.21
CA GLY A 136 7.65 13.80 3.43
C GLY A 136 6.50 13.49 4.40
N LYS A 137 5.29 13.30 3.87
CA LYS A 137 4.07 12.96 4.63
C LYS A 137 3.46 11.64 4.17
N THR A 138 4.30 10.68 3.77
CA THR A 138 3.87 9.40 3.25
C THR A 138 4.73 8.28 3.81
N VAL A 139 4.08 7.22 4.29
CA VAL A 139 4.72 5.95 4.65
C VAL A 139 4.33 4.93 3.59
N PHE A 140 5.31 4.18 3.09
CA PHE A 140 5.12 3.09 2.13
C PHE A 140 5.13 1.75 2.84
N TRP A 141 4.32 0.82 2.34
CA TRP A 141 4.09 -0.48 2.95
C TRP A 141 4.09 -1.59 1.92
N ARG A 142 4.48 -2.78 2.37
CA ARG A 142 4.21 -4.05 1.70
C ARG A 142 3.48 -4.99 2.65
N TYR A 143 2.93 -6.08 2.11
CA TYR A 143 2.49 -7.18 2.96
C TYR A 143 3.70 -7.83 3.62
N ASN A 144 3.57 -8.23 4.89
CA ASN A 144 4.60 -9.01 5.55
C ASN A 144 4.67 -10.42 4.98
N ASP A 145 5.87 -10.99 5.01
CA ASP A 145 6.16 -12.26 4.35
C ASP A 145 5.38 -13.43 5.01
N ASP A 146 5.20 -13.40 6.33
CA ASP A 146 4.40 -14.41 7.05
C ASP A 146 2.93 -14.42 6.63
N PHE A 147 2.31 -13.25 6.43
CA PHE A 147 0.94 -13.16 5.92
C PHE A 147 0.85 -13.71 4.50
N LEU A 148 1.79 -13.38 3.63
CA LEU A 148 1.82 -13.88 2.25
C LEU A 148 1.98 -15.40 2.23
N GLN A 149 2.89 -15.95 3.03
CA GLN A 149 3.10 -17.39 3.16
C GLN A 149 1.85 -18.10 3.71
N ALA A 150 1.27 -17.58 4.80
CA ALA A 150 0.10 -18.16 5.46
C ALA A 150 -1.13 -18.14 4.55
N THR A 151 -1.36 -17.06 3.80
CA THR A 151 -2.59 -16.86 3.03
C THR A 151 -2.48 -17.24 1.56
N GLY A 152 -1.27 -17.20 0.98
CA GLY A 152 -1.08 -17.31 -0.47
C GLY A 152 -1.58 -16.11 -1.24
N ASN A 153 -1.77 -14.98 -0.56
CA ASN A 153 -2.18 -13.75 -1.23
C ASN A 153 -1.07 -13.27 -2.18
N LYS A 154 -1.44 -12.44 -3.15
CA LYS A 154 -0.48 -11.73 -4.00
C LYS A 154 0.20 -10.62 -3.18
N ALA A 155 1.46 -10.33 -3.50
CA ALA A 155 2.23 -9.25 -2.87
C ALA A 155 1.59 -7.87 -3.09
N TYR A 156 0.86 -7.72 -4.19
CA TYR A 156 0.00 -6.59 -4.54
C TYR A 156 -1.35 -7.14 -5.02
N GLN A 157 -2.42 -6.44 -4.71
CA GLN A 157 -3.71 -6.69 -5.35
C GLN A 157 -3.97 -5.62 -6.37
#